data_AF-A0A7Y3RB59-F1
#
_entry.id   AF-A0A7Y3RB59-F1
#
_cell.length_a   1.000
_cell.length_b   1.000
_cell.length_c   1.000
_cell.angle_alpha   90.00
_cell.angle_beta   90.00
_cell.angle_gamma   90.00
#
_symmetry.space_group_name_H-M   'P 1'
#
loop_
_entity.id
_entity.type
_entity.pdbx_description
1 polymer ?
#
loop_
_entity_poly.entity_id
_entity_poly.type
_entity_poly.pdbx_seq_one_letter_code
_entity_poly.pdbx_strand_id
1 'polypeptide(L)'
;MKKFFTLVLLSFSPFIFGQLNGTYTIGASGSDYATVQLAVTALTTSGVSGPVVFQIKPGTYNVYNLLFGTVPGANSVNSITFQSEDLNPNSVTLTGCMMRLNSNSLIFNKLTFDVYQSTNPSNANAFKISGDNCAITNCVFTHNYMTVTETMYNNVNSKEALSFIVVSGSDLTITNNVFNGMVGCCILKNSFSATENNLTISDNIFNGDNVETIELNSLNNFTISNNTFSSATIKSSILTTGITGNALIERNIINNSYNSVQNTTYSALSLKAMNPSSSIISNLILRNNFVNSKSQNLRITDFRSCKVLNNNFKSSYNCIYIEPNYYTTAFIVKNNVFYSTGLKAMDFTQTFNQALVVSDYNAFSSNNDTPIYRNPDFYSLLNWQSATGKEVNSKISDMVYASDTDLHTPNAIILSGSGTSLSDVGTDIDNEIRNVIPDIGADEFNMDLSSFRDIELVSIDSPSLVDCANTAILLSIKNNGSTVVNSFDIQAKFSIYPSVLNSYTTIINPGQVVQVPFANLTLIPNNLYEKISFIVSNPNNLLDNNFSNNTKFLSNYAALGDFPIVVEKDNCGAYKSLTIALTENSILWSTGGTSNKINISQPGVYSVTVTNALGCSYTKSITLN
;
A
#
# COMPACT_ATOMS: atom_id res chain seq x y z
N MET A 1 73.80 -18.57 -61.53
CA MET A 1 73.05 -19.03 -60.34
C MET A 1 71.65 -18.41 -60.36
N LYS A 2 70.65 -19.12 -60.89
CA LYS A 2 69.23 -18.73 -60.78
C LYS A 2 68.56 -19.66 -59.78
N LYS A 3 68.17 -19.13 -58.62
CA LYS A 3 67.48 -19.86 -57.55
C LYS A 3 66.03 -20.11 -57.98
N PHE A 4 65.62 -21.38 -58.01
CA PHE A 4 64.22 -21.78 -58.09
C PHE A 4 63.55 -21.50 -56.73
N PHE A 5 62.58 -20.61 -56.69
CA PHE A 5 61.67 -20.44 -55.56
C PHE A 5 60.52 -21.43 -55.76
N THR A 6 60.41 -22.43 -54.89
CA THR A 6 59.25 -23.33 -54.86
C THR A 6 58.20 -22.68 -53.96
N LEU A 7 57.11 -22.20 -54.56
CA LEU A 7 55.97 -21.64 -53.85
C LEU A 7 55.13 -22.81 -53.32
N VAL A 8 55.20 -23.07 -52.01
CA VAL A 8 54.29 -24.02 -51.34
C VAL A 8 52.95 -23.30 -51.13
N LEU A 9 51.95 -23.62 -51.95
CA LEU A 9 50.56 -23.25 -51.67
C LEU A 9 50.04 -24.13 -50.51
N LEU A 10 50.02 -23.56 -49.30
CA LEU A 10 49.24 -24.09 -48.18
C LEU A 10 47.76 -23.80 -48.46
N SER A 11 47.03 -24.81 -48.90
CA SER A 11 45.57 -24.78 -48.96
C SER A 11 45.02 -24.75 -47.53
N PHE A 12 44.70 -23.57 -47.01
CA PHE A 12 43.79 -23.46 -45.88
C PHE A 12 42.39 -23.84 -46.36
N SER A 13 41.96 -25.07 -46.07
CA SER A 13 40.53 -25.37 -46.03
C SER A 13 39.96 -24.57 -44.87
N PRO A 14 39.02 -23.63 -45.06
CA PRO A 14 38.26 -23.15 -43.93
C PRO A 14 37.53 -24.37 -43.35
N PHE A 15 37.80 -24.70 -42.09
CA PHE A 15 36.91 -25.58 -41.34
C PHE A 15 35.57 -24.87 -41.29
N ILE A 16 34.64 -25.28 -42.15
CA ILE A 16 33.23 -24.90 -42.04
C ILE A 16 32.74 -25.66 -40.80
N PHE A 17 32.84 -25.04 -39.64
CA PHE A 17 32.15 -25.55 -38.45
C PHE A 17 30.65 -25.47 -38.73
N GLY A 18 29.96 -26.60 -38.60
CA GLY A 18 28.50 -26.62 -38.73
C GLY A 18 27.88 -25.76 -37.64
N GLN A 19 26.95 -24.87 -38.04
CA GLN A 19 26.14 -24.10 -37.10
C GLN A 19 25.38 -25.04 -36.15
N LEU A 20 25.27 -24.65 -34.87
CA LEU A 20 24.59 -25.46 -33.87
C LEU A 20 23.08 -25.49 -34.13
N ASN A 21 22.46 -26.63 -33.83
CA ASN A 21 21.01 -26.85 -33.90
C ASN A 21 20.65 -28.09 -33.07
N GLY A 22 19.64 -27.97 -32.20
CA GLY A 22 19.16 -29.06 -31.35
C GLY A 22 19.72 -29.01 -29.93
N THR A 23 19.74 -30.16 -29.27
CA THR A 23 20.05 -30.27 -27.85
C THR A 23 21.47 -30.77 -27.62
N TYR A 24 22.17 -30.13 -26.68
CA TYR A 24 23.51 -30.47 -26.24
C TYR A 24 23.57 -30.54 -24.72
N THR A 25 24.52 -31.30 -24.19
CA THR A 25 24.72 -31.51 -22.76
C THR A 25 25.97 -30.80 -22.25
N ILE A 26 25.90 -30.25 -21.03
CA ILE A 26 27.03 -29.60 -20.36
C ILE A 26 27.30 -30.28 -19.01
N GLY A 27 28.58 -30.57 -18.73
CA GLY A 27 29.04 -30.95 -17.39
C GLY A 27 29.81 -32.27 -17.33
N ALA A 28 29.25 -33.25 -16.61
CA ALA A 28 29.91 -34.52 -16.29
C ALA A 28 30.48 -35.26 -17.53
N SER A 29 31.39 -36.22 -17.29
CA SER A 29 32.01 -37.02 -18.36
C SER A 29 30.98 -37.58 -19.36
N GLY A 30 31.30 -37.49 -20.64
CA GLY A 30 30.40 -37.88 -21.74
C GLY A 30 29.38 -36.83 -22.16
N SER A 31 29.44 -35.61 -21.62
CA SER A 31 28.65 -34.47 -22.13
C SER A 31 29.30 -33.83 -23.36
N ASP A 32 28.51 -33.18 -24.21
CA ASP A 32 28.99 -32.50 -25.43
C ASP A 32 30.00 -31.39 -25.09
N TYR A 33 29.80 -30.71 -23.95
CA TYR A 33 30.70 -29.71 -23.43
C TYR A 33 31.02 -29.97 -21.96
N ALA A 34 32.31 -29.92 -21.59
CA ALA A 34 32.70 -30.10 -20.18
C ALA A 34 32.30 -28.90 -19.29
N THR A 35 32.16 -27.70 -19.87
CA THR A 35 31.86 -26.47 -19.12
C THR A 35 30.93 -25.55 -19.91
N VAL A 36 30.25 -24.65 -19.20
CA VAL A 36 29.43 -23.59 -19.80
C VAL A 36 30.27 -22.71 -20.72
N GLN A 37 31.52 -22.39 -20.32
CA GLN A 37 32.45 -21.59 -21.13
C GLN A 37 32.70 -22.21 -22.52
N LEU A 38 32.88 -23.53 -22.60
CA LEU A 38 33.12 -24.22 -23.88
C LEU A 38 31.88 -24.19 -24.79
N ALA A 39 30.69 -24.36 -24.23
CA ALA A 39 29.44 -24.22 -24.97
C ALA A 39 29.27 -22.80 -25.55
N VAL A 40 29.58 -21.77 -24.75
CA VAL A 40 29.52 -20.37 -25.21
C VAL A 40 30.56 -20.07 -26.29
N THR A 41 31.78 -20.61 -26.18
CA THR A 41 32.78 -20.51 -27.25
C THR A 41 32.29 -21.16 -28.54
N ALA A 42 31.62 -22.30 -28.48
CA ALA A 42 31.06 -22.96 -29.65
C ALA A 42 29.95 -22.13 -30.31
N LEU A 43 29.02 -21.55 -29.52
CA LEU A 43 27.97 -20.66 -30.01
C LEU A 43 28.56 -19.45 -30.74
N THR A 44 29.48 -18.74 -30.10
CA THR A 44 30.07 -17.51 -30.65
C THR A 44 30.93 -17.76 -31.89
N THR A 45 31.55 -18.94 -32.00
CA THR A 45 32.40 -19.30 -33.14
C THR A 45 31.58 -19.85 -34.32
N SER A 46 30.60 -20.71 -34.04
CA SER A 46 29.91 -21.47 -35.07
C SER A 46 28.56 -20.86 -35.46
N GLY A 47 27.96 -20.04 -34.60
CA GLY A 47 26.59 -19.56 -34.76
C GLY A 47 25.54 -20.67 -34.57
N VAL A 48 24.29 -20.33 -34.85
CA VAL A 48 23.13 -21.23 -34.80
C VAL A 48 22.37 -21.22 -36.12
N SER A 49 21.84 -22.38 -36.50
CA SER A 49 20.99 -22.57 -37.71
C SER A 49 19.55 -22.94 -37.37
N GLY A 50 19.28 -23.18 -36.08
CA GLY A 50 17.98 -23.52 -35.52
C GLY A 50 17.99 -23.26 -34.01
N PRO A 51 16.89 -23.57 -33.29
CA PRO A 51 16.86 -23.52 -31.84
C PRO A 51 17.95 -24.41 -31.23
N VAL A 52 18.62 -23.90 -30.19
CA VAL A 52 19.65 -24.64 -29.45
C VAL A 52 19.27 -24.70 -27.98
N VAL A 53 19.36 -25.90 -27.39
CA VAL A 53 19.13 -26.11 -25.96
C VAL A 53 20.34 -26.79 -25.32
N PHE A 54 20.94 -26.14 -24.34
CA PHE A 54 21.98 -26.70 -23.48
C PHE A 54 21.37 -27.24 -22.19
N GLN A 55 21.35 -28.56 -22.05
CA GLN A 55 20.98 -29.30 -20.83
C GLN A 55 22.19 -29.37 -19.91
N ILE A 56 22.16 -28.64 -18.81
CA ILE A 56 23.25 -28.63 -17.82
C ILE A 56 22.97 -29.72 -16.79
N LYS A 57 23.87 -30.69 -16.66
CA LYS A 57 23.76 -31.76 -15.67
C LYS A 57 23.89 -31.20 -14.26
N PRO A 58 23.27 -31.81 -13.24
CA PRO A 58 23.38 -31.35 -11.86
C PRO A 58 24.82 -31.13 -11.40
N GLY A 59 25.07 -30.03 -10.69
CA GLY A 59 26.39 -29.67 -10.21
C GLY A 59 26.60 -28.17 -10.02
N THR A 60 27.79 -27.81 -9.52
CA THR A 60 28.22 -26.42 -9.33
C THR A 60 29.25 -26.04 -10.38
N TYR A 61 29.02 -24.93 -11.08
CA TYR A 61 29.85 -24.47 -12.19
C TYR A 61 30.33 -23.05 -11.93
N ASN A 62 31.65 -22.84 -11.93
CA ASN A 62 32.24 -21.51 -11.83
C ASN A 62 32.07 -20.76 -13.15
N VAL A 63 31.40 -19.61 -13.13
CA VAL A 63 31.13 -18.76 -14.30
C VAL A 63 31.51 -17.31 -14.03
N TYR A 64 32.82 -17.07 -13.93
CA TYR A 64 33.34 -15.72 -13.73
C TYR A 64 33.52 -14.99 -15.06
N ASN A 65 32.91 -13.81 -15.20
CA ASN A 65 33.15 -12.88 -16.31
C ASN A 65 32.85 -13.48 -17.72
N LEU A 66 31.85 -14.36 -17.81
CA LEU A 66 31.47 -15.07 -19.03
C LEU A 66 30.81 -14.11 -20.04
N LEU A 67 31.34 -14.05 -21.26
CA LEU A 67 30.85 -13.20 -22.33
C LEU A 67 30.11 -14.01 -23.39
N PHE A 68 28.82 -13.74 -23.56
CA PHE A 68 28.04 -14.14 -24.72
C PHE A 68 28.12 -13.01 -25.74
N GLY A 69 29.16 -13.04 -26.58
CA GLY A 69 29.24 -12.17 -27.75
C GLY A 69 28.08 -12.41 -28.72
N THR A 70 27.94 -11.57 -29.75
CA THR A 70 26.92 -11.76 -30.79
C THR A 70 27.01 -13.15 -31.38
N VAL A 71 25.91 -13.92 -31.36
CA VAL A 71 25.85 -15.26 -31.95
C VAL A 71 25.21 -15.17 -33.34
N PRO A 72 25.94 -15.47 -34.43
CA PRO A 72 25.39 -15.44 -35.78
C PRO A 72 24.18 -16.39 -35.90
N GLY A 73 23.11 -15.90 -36.52
CA GLY A 73 21.88 -16.68 -36.74
C GLY A 73 20.91 -16.72 -35.56
N ALA A 74 21.28 -16.18 -34.39
CA ALA A 74 20.38 -16.08 -33.23
C ALA A 74 19.28 -15.03 -33.47
N ASN A 75 18.04 -15.43 -33.24
CA ASN A 75 16.85 -14.59 -33.35
C ASN A 75 15.68 -15.26 -32.59
N SER A 76 14.50 -14.66 -32.63
CA SER A 76 13.32 -15.17 -31.91
C SER A 76 12.85 -16.57 -32.33
N VAL A 77 13.25 -17.06 -33.49
CA VAL A 77 13.03 -18.44 -33.93
C VAL A 77 14.21 -19.33 -33.52
N ASN A 78 15.44 -18.87 -33.73
CA ASN A 78 16.67 -19.59 -33.39
C ASN A 78 17.15 -19.18 -31.99
N SER A 79 16.32 -19.49 -30.99
CA SER A 79 16.63 -19.18 -29.59
C SER A 79 17.75 -20.07 -29.05
N ILE A 80 18.46 -19.57 -28.04
CA ILE A 80 19.53 -20.30 -27.35
C ILE A 80 19.15 -20.43 -25.88
N THR A 81 18.85 -21.64 -25.43
CA THR A 81 18.40 -21.92 -24.06
C THR A 81 19.48 -22.61 -23.25
N PHE A 82 19.74 -22.13 -22.04
CA PHE A 82 20.50 -22.82 -21.00
C PHE A 82 19.55 -23.22 -19.88
N GLN A 83 19.48 -24.51 -19.57
CA GLN A 83 18.61 -25.01 -18.50
C GLN A 83 19.16 -26.23 -17.79
N SER A 84 18.69 -26.50 -16.56
CA SER A 84 19.00 -27.74 -15.86
C SER A 84 18.44 -28.95 -16.60
N GLU A 85 19.21 -30.05 -16.63
CA GLU A 85 18.81 -31.29 -17.31
C GLU A 85 17.57 -31.93 -16.66
N ASP A 86 17.49 -31.88 -15.32
CA ASP A 86 16.40 -32.42 -14.51
C ASP A 86 15.24 -31.44 -14.30
N LEU A 87 15.32 -30.25 -14.91
CA LEU A 87 14.29 -29.20 -14.83
C LEU A 87 14.01 -28.73 -13.39
N ASN A 88 15.03 -28.72 -12.54
CA ASN A 88 15.00 -28.22 -11.17
C ASN A 88 16.04 -27.10 -10.99
N PRO A 89 15.65 -25.85 -10.62
CA PRO A 89 16.61 -24.77 -10.46
C PRO A 89 17.70 -25.03 -9.41
N ASN A 90 17.42 -25.86 -8.40
CA ASN A 90 18.36 -26.14 -7.32
C ASN A 90 19.41 -27.20 -7.69
N SER A 91 19.29 -27.88 -8.83
CA SER A 91 20.22 -28.93 -9.24
C SER A 91 21.49 -28.39 -9.88
N VAL A 92 21.43 -27.20 -10.47
CA VAL A 92 22.54 -26.54 -11.15
C VAL A 92 22.78 -25.17 -10.54
N THR A 93 23.95 -25.01 -9.91
CA THR A 93 24.40 -23.73 -9.36
C THR A 93 25.51 -23.16 -10.22
N LEU A 94 25.24 -22.02 -10.84
CA LEU A 94 26.26 -21.19 -11.47
C LEU A 94 26.78 -20.23 -10.41
N THR A 95 28.06 -20.35 -10.04
CA THR A 95 28.68 -19.56 -8.97
C THR A 95 29.77 -18.63 -9.50
N GLY A 96 29.99 -17.51 -8.80
CA GLY A 96 30.93 -16.46 -9.22
C GLY A 96 30.40 -15.56 -10.34
N CYS A 97 29.09 -15.56 -10.55
CA CYS A 97 28.44 -15.03 -11.75
C CYS A 97 28.79 -13.56 -12.01
N MET A 98 29.27 -13.32 -13.24
CA MET A 98 29.14 -12.07 -13.99
C MET A 98 28.99 -12.46 -15.47
N MET A 99 27.77 -12.56 -15.96
CA MET A 99 27.51 -12.93 -17.36
C MET A 99 27.11 -11.70 -18.17
N ARG A 100 27.79 -11.46 -19.29
CA ARG A 100 27.45 -10.40 -20.25
C ARG A 100 26.74 -11.01 -21.45
N LEU A 101 25.45 -10.73 -21.56
CA LEU A 101 24.57 -11.24 -22.60
C LEU A 101 24.43 -10.21 -23.71
N ASN A 102 25.33 -10.24 -24.70
CA ASN A 102 25.31 -9.31 -25.84
C ASN A 102 24.64 -9.91 -27.09
N SER A 103 24.34 -11.22 -27.08
CA SER A 103 23.56 -11.85 -28.13
C SER A 103 22.07 -11.75 -27.86
N ASN A 104 21.29 -11.68 -28.92
CA ASN A 104 19.84 -11.73 -28.85
C ASN A 104 19.36 -13.16 -28.56
N SER A 105 18.12 -13.28 -28.06
CA SER A 105 17.38 -14.54 -27.94
C SER A 105 18.05 -15.60 -27.05
N LEU A 106 18.72 -15.14 -25.99
CA LEU A 106 19.25 -15.98 -24.93
C LEU A 106 18.20 -16.22 -23.86
N ILE A 107 18.01 -17.48 -23.48
CA ILE A 107 17.04 -17.92 -22.48
C ILE A 107 17.79 -18.67 -21.38
N PHE A 108 17.61 -18.24 -20.13
CA PHE A 108 18.08 -18.97 -18.95
C PHE A 108 16.86 -19.46 -18.19
N ASN A 109 16.81 -20.78 -17.95
CA ASN A 109 15.63 -21.42 -17.38
C ASN A 109 16.01 -22.44 -16.32
N LYS A 110 15.38 -22.37 -15.13
CA LYS A 110 15.55 -23.39 -14.07
C LYS A 110 17.02 -23.58 -13.67
N LEU A 111 17.68 -22.49 -13.27
CA LEU A 111 19.06 -22.48 -12.79
C LEU A 111 19.16 -21.67 -11.49
N THR A 112 20.13 -21.98 -10.65
CA THR A 112 20.52 -21.15 -9.51
C THR A 112 21.74 -20.31 -9.87
N PHE A 113 21.66 -19.00 -9.64
CA PHE A 113 22.77 -18.05 -9.76
C PHE A 113 23.20 -17.59 -8.37
N ASP A 114 24.35 -18.09 -7.95
CA ASP A 114 24.99 -17.68 -6.71
C ASP A 114 26.02 -16.59 -6.99
N VAL A 115 25.67 -15.35 -6.65
CA VAL A 115 26.46 -14.18 -6.99
C VAL A 115 27.46 -13.88 -5.89
N TYR A 116 28.74 -14.01 -6.24
CA TYR A 116 29.85 -13.79 -5.31
C TYR A 116 30.14 -12.29 -5.12
N GLN A 117 30.27 -11.85 -3.88
CA GLN A 117 30.96 -10.60 -3.56
C GLN A 117 32.16 -10.92 -2.66
N SER A 118 33.37 -10.75 -3.18
CA SER A 118 34.52 -10.53 -2.29
C SER A 118 34.40 -9.15 -1.65
N THR A 119 35.31 -8.84 -0.73
CA THR A 119 35.46 -7.56 -0.03
C THR A 119 35.52 -6.29 -0.91
N ASN A 120 35.46 -6.42 -2.24
CA ASN A 120 35.37 -5.32 -3.18
C ASN A 120 33.94 -5.19 -3.77
N PRO A 121 33.22 -4.10 -3.50
CA PRO A 121 31.80 -3.90 -3.89
C PRO A 121 31.54 -3.74 -5.40
N SER A 122 32.52 -4.04 -6.27
CA SER A 122 32.49 -3.66 -7.69
C SER A 122 31.69 -4.60 -8.61
N ASN A 123 31.23 -5.77 -8.18
CA ASN A 123 30.78 -6.84 -9.10
C ASN A 123 29.68 -7.78 -8.54
N ALA A 124 28.53 -7.27 -8.07
CA ALA A 124 27.42 -8.10 -7.56
C ALA A 124 26.37 -8.49 -8.63
N ASN A 125 26.78 -8.62 -9.90
CA ASN A 125 25.84 -8.84 -11.01
C ASN A 125 25.84 -10.30 -11.45
N ALA A 126 24.68 -10.96 -11.41
CA ALA A 126 24.51 -12.20 -12.16
C ALA A 126 24.56 -11.91 -13.67
N PHE A 127 23.82 -10.89 -14.12
CA PHE A 127 23.63 -10.58 -15.53
C PHE A 127 23.84 -9.11 -15.87
N LYS A 128 24.46 -8.88 -17.02
CA LYS A 128 24.35 -7.64 -17.80
C LYS A 128 23.81 -7.98 -19.18
N ILE A 129 22.59 -7.57 -19.50
CA ILE A 129 21.85 -7.97 -20.70
C ILE A 129 21.75 -6.78 -21.66
N SER A 130 22.44 -6.89 -22.79
CA SER A 130 22.37 -5.90 -23.87
C SER A 130 21.73 -6.45 -25.14
N GLY A 131 21.63 -7.78 -25.29
CA GLY A 131 20.89 -8.41 -26.38
C GLY A 131 19.37 -8.33 -26.18
N ASP A 132 18.66 -8.34 -27.30
CA ASP A 132 17.19 -8.25 -27.34
C ASP A 132 16.54 -9.63 -27.28
N ASN A 133 15.24 -9.68 -26.96
CA ASN A 133 14.44 -10.91 -26.93
C ASN A 133 15.01 -11.99 -25.98
N CYS A 134 15.69 -11.58 -24.91
CA CYS A 134 16.23 -12.51 -23.91
C CYS A 134 15.21 -12.78 -22.79
N ALA A 135 15.31 -13.95 -22.17
CA ALA A 135 14.45 -14.34 -21.06
C ALA A 135 15.21 -14.98 -19.90
N ILE A 136 14.81 -14.64 -18.68
CA ILE A 136 15.28 -15.26 -17.44
C ILE A 136 14.04 -15.79 -16.72
N THR A 137 13.95 -17.11 -16.62
CA THR A 137 12.71 -17.77 -16.22
C THR A 137 12.95 -18.87 -15.19
N ASN A 138 12.07 -19.01 -14.19
CA ASN A 138 12.13 -20.14 -13.25
C ASN A 138 13.47 -20.27 -12.50
N CYS A 139 14.23 -19.19 -12.36
CA CYS A 139 15.58 -19.21 -11.78
C CYS A 139 15.58 -18.74 -10.32
N VAL A 140 16.63 -19.11 -9.60
CA VAL A 140 16.88 -18.66 -8.23
C VAL A 140 18.13 -17.80 -8.22
N PHE A 141 18.06 -16.62 -7.61
CA PHE A 141 19.20 -15.73 -7.37
C PHE A 141 19.50 -15.72 -5.88
N THR A 142 20.78 -15.88 -5.51
CA THR A 142 21.22 -15.81 -4.11
C THR A 142 22.39 -14.85 -3.97
N HIS A 143 22.41 -14.10 -2.85
CA HIS A 143 23.51 -13.24 -2.44
C HIS A 143 23.72 -13.27 -0.92
N ASN A 144 24.83 -13.83 -0.47
CA ASN A 144 25.02 -14.20 0.95
C ASN A 144 26.23 -13.55 1.64
N TYR A 145 26.89 -12.57 1.02
CA TYR A 145 28.24 -12.17 1.43
C TYR A 145 28.34 -10.81 2.14
N MET A 146 27.57 -9.79 1.73
CA MET A 146 27.59 -8.47 2.39
C MET A 146 26.22 -7.79 2.31
N THR A 147 25.77 -7.17 3.40
CA THR A 147 24.59 -6.31 3.38
C THR A 147 24.88 -5.01 2.63
N VAL A 148 24.11 -4.73 1.59
CA VAL A 148 24.17 -3.45 0.87
C VAL A 148 23.34 -2.39 1.60
N THR A 149 23.99 -1.34 2.10
CA THR A 149 23.30 -0.20 2.74
C THR A 149 22.84 0.85 1.72
N GLU A 150 21.87 1.68 2.09
CA GLU A 150 21.46 2.85 1.28
C GLU A 150 22.66 3.76 0.94
N THR A 151 23.52 4.05 1.93
CA THR A 151 24.71 4.88 1.74
C THR A 151 25.66 4.27 0.72
N MET A 152 25.85 2.95 0.72
CA MET A 152 26.66 2.28 -0.30
C MET A 152 26.01 2.41 -1.67
N TYR A 153 24.71 2.12 -1.79
CA TYR A 153 23.99 2.17 -3.06
C TYR A 153 23.97 3.57 -3.68
N ASN A 154 23.88 4.62 -2.86
CA ASN A 154 23.90 6.00 -3.34
C ASN A 154 25.31 6.49 -3.73
N ASN A 155 26.38 5.91 -3.16
CA ASN A 155 27.76 6.38 -3.35
C ASN A 155 28.59 5.51 -4.31
N VAL A 156 28.06 4.41 -4.84
CA VAL A 156 28.78 3.63 -5.85
C VAL A 156 28.87 4.40 -7.17
N ASN A 157 30.04 4.30 -7.83
CA ASN A 157 30.27 4.89 -9.15
C ASN A 157 29.24 4.46 -10.20
N SER A 158 28.72 3.24 -10.07
CA SER A 158 27.61 2.74 -10.86
C SER A 158 26.75 1.80 -10.01
N LYS A 159 25.45 2.09 -9.94
CA LYS A 159 24.44 1.23 -9.29
C LYS A 159 24.42 -0.19 -9.87
N GLU A 160 24.87 -0.34 -11.11
CA GLU A 160 25.00 -1.65 -11.76
C GLU A 160 25.80 -2.62 -10.90
N ALA A 161 26.88 -2.17 -10.27
CA ALA A 161 27.80 -3.01 -9.49
C ALA A 161 27.15 -3.68 -8.27
N LEU A 162 25.97 -3.21 -7.85
CA LEU A 162 25.21 -3.71 -6.71
C LEU A 162 23.87 -4.31 -7.15
N SER A 163 23.73 -4.69 -8.42
CA SER A 163 22.46 -5.16 -8.98
C SER A 163 22.54 -6.60 -9.52
N PHE A 164 21.56 -7.46 -9.20
CA PHE A 164 21.53 -8.84 -9.73
C PHE A 164 21.45 -8.87 -11.26
N ILE A 165 20.46 -8.18 -11.82
CA ILE A 165 20.20 -8.13 -13.25
C ILE A 165 20.29 -6.67 -13.69
N VAL A 166 21.18 -6.40 -14.64
CA VAL A 166 21.29 -5.12 -15.32
C VAL A 166 20.82 -5.28 -16.76
N VAL A 167 19.91 -4.41 -17.17
CA VAL A 167 19.27 -4.44 -18.48
C VAL A 167 19.59 -3.17 -19.26
N SER A 168 20.00 -3.36 -20.53
CA SER A 168 20.05 -2.30 -21.54
C SER A 168 19.32 -2.67 -22.84
N GLY A 169 19.16 -3.97 -23.15
CA GLY A 169 18.41 -4.46 -24.32
C GLY A 169 16.89 -4.29 -24.24
N SER A 170 16.21 -4.76 -25.30
CA SER A 170 14.77 -4.68 -25.55
C SER A 170 14.09 -6.05 -25.54
N ASP A 171 12.76 -6.06 -25.43
CA ASP A 171 11.91 -7.25 -25.45
C ASP A 171 12.34 -8.32 -24.44
N LEU A 172 12.50 -7.92 -23.18
CA LEU A 172 12.99 -8.80 -22.14
C LEU A 172 11.88 -9.33 -21.26
N THR A 173 12.02 -10.60 -20.87
CA THR A 173 11.11 -11.26 -19.94
C THR A 173 11.88 -11.79 -18.74
N ILE A 174 11.48 -11.36 -17.54
CA ILE A 174 12.01 -11.85 -16.26
C ILE A 174 10.81 -12.40 -15.49
N THR A 175 10.61 -13.72 -15.52
CA THR A 175 9.40 -14.33 -14.96
C THR A 175 9.63 -15.55 -14.09
N ASN A 176 8.78 -15.74 -13.08
CA ASN A 176 8.81 -16.89 -12.17
C ASN A 176 10.17 -17.11 -11.49
N ASN A 177 10.90 -16.04 -11.19
CA ASN A 177 12.19 -16.14 -10.51
C ASN A 177 12.05 -15.85 -9.02
N VAL A 178 12.97 -16.41 -8.22
CA VAL A 178 13.08 -16.12 -6.80
C VAL A 178 14.38 -15.36 -6.55
N PHE A 179 14.28 -14.14 -6.03
CA PHE A 179 15.42 -13.31 -5.66
C PHE A 179 15.60 -13.33 -4.15
N ASN A 180 16.66 -14.02 -3.70
CA ASN A 180 17.06 -14.11 -2.31
C ASN A 180 18.37 -13.34 -2.08
N GLY A 181 18.50 -12.71 -0.92
CA GLY A 181 19.74 -12.02 -0.52
C GLY A 181 19.68 -10.50 -0.67
N MET A 182 20.63 -9.81 -0.03
CA MET A 182 20.62 -8.35 0.14
C MET A 182 21.46 -7.69 -0.95
N VAL A 183 20.83 -7.10 -1.96
CA VAL A 183 21.51 -6.34 -3.01
C VAL A 183 21.09 -4.88 -3.00
N GLY A 184 21.81 -4.02 -3.74
CA GLY A 184 21.36 -2.66 -3.96
C GLY A 184 20.07 -2.64 -4.78
N CYS A 185 20.04 -3.41 -5.87
CA CYS A 185 18.87 -3.58 -6.72
C CYS A 185 18.73 -5.01 -7.27
N CYS A 186 17.53 -5.58 -7.34
CA CYS A 186 17.37 -6.87 -8.02
C CYS A 186 17.40 -6.68 -9.55
N ILE A 187 16.63 -5.72 -10.05
CA ILE A 187 16.49 -5.48 -11.49
C ILE A 187 16.69 -4.00 -11.76
N LEU A 188 17.81 -3.67 -12.40
CA LEU A 188 18.16 -2.32 -12.82
C LEU A 188 18.10 -2.21 -14.34
N LYS A 189 17.32 -1.27 -14.87
CA LYS A 189 17.45 -0.82 -16.27
C LYS A 189 17.97 0.62 -16.30
N ASN A 190 19.10 0.82 -16.97
CA ASN A 190 19.79 2.12 -17.00
C ASN A 190 20.34 2.45 -18.41
N SER A 191 19.46 2.60 -19.41
CA SER A 191 19.86 2.98 -20.77
C SER A 191 18.93 4.04 -21.37
N PHE A 192 19.52 5.04 -22.05
CA PHE A 192 18.83 6.17 -22.70
C PHE A 192 18.61 5.98 -24.22
N SER A 193 19.00 4.83 -24.79
CA SER A 193 18.83 4.58 -26.22
C SER A 193 17.38 4.17 -26.54
N ALA A 194 16.59 5.13 -27.03
CA ALA A 194 15.21 4.94 -27.43
C ALA A 194 15.13 4.41 -28.86
N THR A 195 14.66 3.17 -29.02
CA THR A 195 13.48 2.81 -29.83
C THR A 195 13.08 1.39 -29.40
N GLU A 196 11.83 1.19 -28.98
CA GLU A 196 11.21 -0.12 -28.68
C GLU A 196 11.76 -0.95 -27.50
N ASN A 197 11.98 -0.34 -26.33
CA ASN A 197 12.29 -1.09 -25.10
C ASN A 197 11.01 -1.60 -24.40
N ASN A 198 10.67 -2.87 -24.58
CA ASN A 198 9.64 -3.57 -23.80
C ASN A 198 10.27 -4.43 -22.70
N LEU A 199 9.73 -4.38 -21.49
CA LEU A 199 10.18 -5.20 -20.36
C LEU A 199 8.99 -5.79 -19.61
N THR A 200 9.00 -7.11 -19.44
CA THR A 200 8.00 -7.84 -18.64
C THR A 200 8.68 -8.44 -17.42
N ILE A 201 8.19 -8.07 -16.23
CA ILE A 201 8.62 -8.63 -14.95
C ILE A 201 7.39 -9.22 -14.29
N SER A 202 7.25 -10.55 -14.31
CA SER A 202 6.03 -11.18 -13.77
C SER A 202 6.27 -12.39 -12.90
N ASP A 203 5.36 -12.65 -11.96
CA ASP A 203 5.33 -13.89 -11.18
C ASP A 203 6.63 -14.12 -10.37
N ASN A 204 7.43 -13.08 -10.12
CA ASN A 204 8.67 -13.19 -9.36
C ASN A 204 8.42 -12.99 -7.86
N ILE A 205 9.25 -13.62 -7.06
CA ILE A 205 9.26 -13.49 -5.59
C ILE A 205 10.56 -12.78 -5.18
N PHE A 206 10.42 -11.62 -4.55
CA PHE A 206 11.54 -10.82 -4.03
C PHE A 206 11.57 -10.92 -2.51
N ASN A 207 12.51 -11.70 -1.98
CA ASN A 207 12.66 -12.01 -0.55
C ASN A 207 13.82 -11.28 0.14
N GLY A 208 14.64 -10.53 -0.60
CA GLY A 208 15.87 -9.90 -0.09
C GLY A 208 15.66 -8.50 0.48
N ASP A 209 16.30 -8.13 1.60
CA ASP A 209 16.33 -6.75 2.08
C ASP A 209 17.20 -5.89 1.15
N ASN A 210 16.56 -5.26 0.16
CA ASN A 210 17.21 -4.50 -0.90
C ASN A 210 17.12 -2.99 -0.64
N VAL A 211 17.98 -2.20 -1.28
CA VAL A 211 17.79 -0.73 -1.26
C VAL A 211 16.61 -0.33 -2.13
N GLU A 212 16.61 -0.77 -3.39
CA GLU A 212 15.50 -0.73 -4.33
C GLU A 212 15.25 -2.15 -4.81
N THR A 213 14.02 -2.60 -5.06
CA THR A 213 13.85 -3.94 -5.65
C THR A 213 13.93 -3.90 -7.17
N ILE A 214 13.16 -3.01 -7.80
CA ILE A 214 13.14 -2.77 -9.24
C ILE A 214 13.40 -1.29 -9.50
N GLU A 215 14.45 -0.96 -10.25
CA GLU A 215 14.75 0.41 -10.70
C GLU A 215 14.76 0.48 -12.24
N LEU A 216 13.80 1.23 -12.80
CA LEU A 216 13.57 1.34 -14.23
C LEU A 216 13.78 2.77 -14.71
N ASN A 217 14.81 3.00 -15.53
CA ASN A 217 15.10 4.29 -16.13
C ASN A 217 14.89 4.26 -17.64
N SER A 218 14.23 5.30 -18.17
CA SER A 218 14.16 5.62 -19.61
C SER A 218 13.53 4.52 -20.46
N LEU A 219 12.43 3.96 -19.97
CA LEU A 219 11.67 2.89 -20.62
C LEU A 219 10.50 3.41 -21.47
N ASN A 220 10.25 2.73 -22.60
CA ASN A 220 9.06 2.97 -23.39
C ASN A 220 7.87 2.23 -22.77
N ASN A 221 7.86 0.89 -22.84
CA ASN A 221 6.79 0.10 -22.25
C ASN A 221 7.32 -0.88 -21.20
N PHE A 222 6.55 -1.07 -20.12
CA PHE A 222 6.82 -2.16 -19.20
C PHE A 222 5.53 -2.72 -18.59
N THR A 223 5.60 -3.99 -18.22
CA THR A 223 4.58 -4.66 -17.42
C THR A 223 5.25 -5.26 -16.18
N ILE A 224 4.75 -4.91 -15.00
CA ILE A 224 5.13 -5.53 -13.73
C ILE A 224 3.87 -6.16 -13.14
N SER A 225 3.77 -7.49 -13.17
CA SER A 225 2.54 -8.19 -12.79
C SER A 225 2.74 -9.41 -11.90
N ASN A 226 1.80 -9.69 -11.00
CA ASN A 226 1.80 -10.92 -10.18
C ASN A 226 3.08 -11.13 -9.34
N ASN A 227 3.84 -10.07 -9.02
CA ASN A 227 5.06 -10.23 -8.22
C ASN A 227 4.76 -10.09 -6.73
N THR A 228 5.50 -10.82 -5.90
CA THR A 228 5.45 -10.70 -4.44
C THR A 228 6.73 -10.07 -3.92
N PHE A 229 6.60 -8.99 -3.16
CA PHE A 229 7.69 -8.28 -2.49
C PHE A 229 7.52 -8.45 -0.98
N SER A 230 8.29 -9.36 -0.38
CA SER A 230 8.09 -9.84 0.99
C SER A 230 9.08 -9.26 2.02
N SER A 231 10.04 -8.46 1.59
CA SER A 231 11.19 -8.00 2.39
C SER A 231 11.18 -6.49 2.69
N ALA A 232 12.01 -6.07 3.65
CA ALA A 232 12.18 -4.67 4.01
C ALA A 232 13.01 -3.95 2.92
N THR A 233 12.33 -3.40 1.90
CA THR A 233 13.02 -2.57 0.90
C THR A 233 13.27 -1.18 1.47
N ILE A 234 14.52 -0.72 1.49
CA ILE A 234 14.91 0.52 2.18
C ILE A 234 14.29 1.78 1.54
N LYS A 235 14.10 1.81 0.22
CA LYS A 235 13.49 2.94 -0.49
C LYS A 235 12.18 2.58 -1.18
N SER A 236 12.24 1.91 -2.32
CA SER A 236 11.07 1.60 -3.15
C SER A 236 11.12 0.15 -3.64
N SER A 237 9.97 -0.52 -3.61
CA SER A 237 9.82 -1.82 -4.27
C SER A 237 9.89 -1.64 -5.80
N ILE A 238 9.29 -0.56 -6.31
CA ILE A 238 9.38 -0.17 -7.71
C ILE A 238 9.68 1.33 -7.79
N LEU A 239 10.80 1.65 -8.44
CA LEU A 239 11.21 3.00 -8.79
C LEU A 239 11.25 3.13 -10.31
N THR A 240 10.56 4.12 -10.86
CA THR A 240 10.68 4.46 -12.28
C THR A 240 11.12 5.90 -12.47
N THR A 241 11.92 6.15 -13.51
CA THR A 241 12.28 7.49 -13.96
C THR A 241 12.29 7.53 -15.48
N GLY A 242 11.87 8.64 -16.09
CA GLY A 242 12.03 8.82 -17.54
C GLY A 242 11.13 7.94 -18.40
N ILE A 243 9.97 7.48 -17.91
CA ILE A 243 9.05 6.66 -18.70
C ILE A 243 8.41 7.48 -19.84
N THR A 244 8.44 6.95 -21.06
CA THR A 244 7.99 7.63 -22.29
C THR A 244 6.88 6.92 -23.07
N GLY A 245 6.40 5.76 -22.59
CA GLY A 245 5.31 4.99 -23.20
C GLY A 245 4.32 4.42 -22.16
N ASN A 246 3.86 3.20 -22.38
CA ASN A 246 2.81 2.57 -21.57
C ASN A 246 3.39 1.73 -20.42
N ALA A 247 2.98 2.04 -19.19
CA ALA A 247 3.30 1.32 -17.98
C ALA A 247 2.06 0.58 -17.45
N LEU A 248 2.19 -0.73 -17.20
CA LEU A 248 1.19 -1.54 -16.52
C LEU A 248 1.80 -2.12 -15.24
N ILE A 249 1.15 -1.85 -14.10
CA ILE A 249 1.50 -2.45 -12.80
C ILE A 249 0.23 -3.10 -12.25
N GLU A 250 0.18 -4.43 -12.22
CA GLU A 250 -1.04 -5.13 -11.78
C GLU A 250 -0.82 -6.36 -10.91
N ARG A 251 -1.75 -6.64 -10.00
CA ARG A 251 -1.74 -7.88 -9.20
C ARG A 251 -0.44 -8.13 -8.42
N ASN A 252 0.27 -7.07 -8.06
CA ASN A 252 1.46 -7.20 -7.22
C ASN A 252 1.07 -7.13 -5.74
N ILE A 253 1.73 -7.95 -4.92
CA ILE A 253 1.62 -7.93 -3.47
C ILE A 253 2.92 -7.32 -2.92
N ILE A 254 2.80 -6.12 -2.36
CA ILE A 254 3.94 -5.34 -1.87
C ILE A 254 3.80 -5.15 -0.37
N ASN A 255 4.71 -5.74 0.40
CA ASN A 255 4.81 -5.53 1.83
C ASN A 255 6.15 -4.87 2.18
N ASN A 256 6.20 -3.54 2.09
CA ASN A 256 7.41 -2.78 2.38
C ASN A 256 7.44 -2.30 3.84
N SER A 257 8.12 -3.07 4.70
CA SER A 257 8.18 -2.85 6.14
C SER A 257 9.24 -1.82 6.60
N TYR A 258 10.01 -1.22 5.69
CA TYR A 258 11.11 -0.33 6.08
C TYR A 258 10.59 0.91 6.82
N ASN A 259 11.25 1.23 7.93
CA ASN A 259 10.79 2.19 8.92
C ASN A 259 11.69 3.42 8.98
N SER A 260 11.89 4.14 7.87
CA SER A 260 12.38 5.52 7.99
C SER A 260 11.19 6.39 8.38
N VAL A 261 11.11 6.70 9.67
CA VAL A 261 10.25 7.72 10.30
C VAL A 261 9.74 8.76 9.29
N GLN A 262 8.48 8.64 8.88
CA GLN A 262 7.64 9.66 8.22
C GLN A 262 8.33 10.60 7.20
N ASN A 263 9.23 10.10 6.35
CA ASN A 263 9.89 10.92 5.35
C ASN A 263 9.04 10.98 4.06
N THR A 264 8.69 12.19 3.62
CA THR A 264 7.95 12.46 2.36
C THR A 264 8.71 12.06 1.09
N THR A 265 9.97 11.64 1.21
CA THR A 265 10.85 11.36 0.07
C THR A 265 10.73 9.92 -0.42
N TYR A 266 10.28 8.97 0.42
CA TYR A 266 10.22 7.56 0.06
C TYR A 266 8.79 7.05 -0.09
N SER A 267 8.60 6.15 -1.06
CA SER A 267 7.33 5.50 -1.34
C SER A 267 7.57 4.08 -1.83
N ALA A 268 6.71 3.13 -1.46
CA ALA A 268 6.82 1.74 -1.95
C ALA A 268 6.81 1.67 -3.50
N LEU A 269 6.00 2.51 -4.12
CA LEU A 269 5.92 2.74 -5.56
C LEU A 269 6.25 4.20 -5.86
N SER A 270 7.46 4.46 -6.36
CA SER A 270 7.91 5.78 -6.78
C SER A 270 7.92 5.86 -8.31
N LEU A 271 6.82 6.33 -8.88
CA LEU A 271 6.57 6.25 -10.32
C LEU A 271 6.70 7.63 -10.95
N LYS A 272 7.80 7.84 -11.68
CA LYS A 272 8.06 9.08 -12.41
C LYS A 272 8.21 8.82 -13.91
N ALA A 273 7.47 9.58 -14.72
CA ALA A 273 7.67 9.67 -16.16
C ALA A 273 8.77 10.68 -16.54
N MET A 274 9.04 10.84 -17.84
CA MET A 274 10.02 11.83 -18.31
C MET A 274 9.51 13.28 -18.13
N ASN A 275 10.41 14.18 -17.71
CA ASN A 275 10.12 15.61 -17.58
C ASN A 275 9.68 16.18 -18.95
N PRO A 276 8.53 16.87 -19.03
CA PRO A 276 7.78 17.04 -20.26
C PRO A 276 8.25 18.24 -21.08
N SER A 277 9.39 18.12 -21.76
CA SER A 277 9.75 19.10 -22.79
C SER A 277 8.99 18.90 -24.12
N SER A 278 8.12 17.88 -24.23
CA SER A 278 7.38 17.59 -25.47
C SER A 278 6.11 16.74 -25.28
N SER A 279 5.37 16.55 -26.38
CA SER A 279 4.13 15.78 -26.55
C SER A 279 4.23 14.26 -26.33
N ILE A 280 5.20 13.80 -25.54
CA ILE A 280 5.45 12.38 -25.25
C ILE A 280 4.19 11.77 -24.60
N ILE A 281 3.90 10.51 -24.94
CA ILE A 281 2.74 9.77 -24.44
C ILE A 281 3.22 8.84 -23.33
N SER A 282 3.11 9.27 -22.07
CA SER A 282 3.38 8.42 -20.89
C SER A 282 2.08 8.06 -20.20
N ASN A 283 1.67 6.80 -20.30
CA ASN A 283 0.42 6.31 -19.70
C ASN A 283 0.74 5.29 -18.61
N LEU A 284 0.09 5.42 -17.45
CA LEU A 284 0.16 4.47 -16.36
C LEU A 284 -1.21 3.85 -16.10
N ILE A 285 -1.28 2.52 -16.06
CA ILE A 285 -2.39 1.77 -15.47
C ILE A 285 -1.83 0.99 -14.28
N LEU A 286 -2.36 1.30 -13.10
CA LEU A 286 -2.02 0.64 -11.84
C LEU A 286 -3.31 0.04 -11.25
N ARG A 287 -3.43 -1.29 -11.26
CA ARG A 287 -4.67 -1.97 -10.87
C ARG A 287 -4.51 -3.27 -10.10
N ASN A 288 -5.47 -3.61 -9.24
CA ASN A 288 -5.49 -4.86 -8.48
C ASN A 288 -4.23 -5.12 -7.65
N ASN A 289 -3.56 -4.09 -7.14
CA ASN A 289 -2.37 -4.29 -6.30
C ASN A 289 -2.73 -4.23 -4.81
N PHE A 290 -2.05 -5.04 -4.01
CA PHE A 290 -1.95 -4.88 -2.57
C PHE A 290 -0.65 -4.17 -2.23
N VAL A 291 -0.74 -3.05 -1.53
CA VAL A 291 0.44 -2.26 -1.16
C VAL A 291 0.36 -1.86 0.30
N ASN A 292 1.16 -2.54 1.13
CA ASN A 292 1.40 -2.18 2.52
C ASN A 292 2.77 -1.52 2.68
N SER A 293 2.82 -0.37 3.35
CA SER A 293 4.10 0.25 3.74
C SER A 293 4.00 1.17 4.95
N LYS A 294 5.10 1.30 5.70
CA LYS A 294 5.23 2.31 6.76
C LYS A 294 5.48 3.72 6.22
N SER A 295 5.86 3.85 4.95
CA SER A 295 5.98 5.12 4.24
C SER A 295 4.80 5.31 3.28
N GLN A 296 4.90 6.28 2.37
CA GLN A 296 3.89 6.49 1.33
C GLN A 296 3.75 5.24 0.46
N ASN A 297 2.54 4.83 0.08
CA ASN A 297 2.42 3.66 -0.81
C ASN A 297 2.76 4.01 -2.25
N LEU A 298 2.19 5.09 -2.76
CA LEU A 298 2.26 5.45 -4.18
C LEU A 298 2.55 6.94 -4.37
N ARG A 299 3.66 7.23 -5.07
CA ARG A 299 3.99 8.54 -5.61
C ARG A 299 3.91 8.49 -7.13
N ILE A 300 3.09 9.35 -7.73
CA ILE A 300 3.01 9.48 -9.19
C ILE A 300 3.40 10.89 -9.60
N THR A 301 4.40 10.98 -10.49
CA THR A 301 4.85 12.26 -11.05
C THR A 301 5.03 12.21 -12.57
N ASP A 302 4.73 13.33 -13.21
CA ASP A 302 5.01 13.63 -14.62
C ASP A 302 4.32 12.80 -15.72
N PHE A 303 3.46 11.84 -15.36
CA PHE A 303 2.71 11.07 -16.35
C PHE A 303 1.65 11.91 -17.08
N ARG A 304 1.48 11.63 -18.38
CA ARG A 304 0.44 12.26 -19.21
C ARG A 304 -0.94 11.75 -18.84
N SER A 305 -1.10 10.43 -18.68
CA SER A 305 -2.35 9.84 -18.21
C SER A 305 -2.09 8.77 -17.16
N CYS A 306 -2.92 8.75 -16.11
CA CYS A 306 -2.86 7.74 -15.06
C CYS A 306 -4.24 7.18 -14.76
N LYS A 307 -4.30 5.86 -14.55
CA LYS A 307 -5.44 5.16 -13.98
C LYS A 307 -4.95 4.38 -12.76
N VAL A 308 -5.51 4.69 -11.59
CA VAL A 308 -5.28 3.98 -10.33
C VAL A 308 -6.61 3.34 -9.94
N LEU A 309 -6.77 2.04 -10.22
CA LEU A 309 -8.06 1.37 -10.24
C LEU A 309 -8.04 0.13 -9.34
N ASN A 310 -9.02 -0.07 -8.46
CA ASN A 310 -9.16 -1.34 -7.74
C ASN A 310 -7.87 -1.76 -7.01
N ASN A 311 -7.26 -0.89 -6.19
CA ASN A 311 -6.10 -1.24 -5.38
C ASN A 311 -6.42 -1.18 -3.89
N ASN A 312 -5.76 -2.01 -3.09
CA ASN A 312 -5.82 -1.94 -1.63
C ASN A 312 -4.50 -1.36 -1.10
N PHE A 313 -4.59 -0.17 -0.51
CA PHE A 313 -3.47 0.57 0.04
C PHE A 313 -3.54 0.61 1.56
N LYS A 314 -2.43 0.24 2.21
CA LYS A 314 -2.23 0.35 3.65
C LYS A 314 -0.95 1.15 3.91
N SER A 315 -1.08 2.33 4.49
CA SER A 315 0.05 3.22 4.76
C SER A 315 0.08 3.70 6.21
N SER A 316 1.28 3.76 6.80
CA SER A 316 1.49 4.53 8.04
C SER A 316 1.74 6.02 7.82
N TYR A 317 1.74 6.45 6.56
CA TYR A 317 1.77 7.84 6.12
C TYR A 317 0.58 8.10 5.20
N ASN A 318 0.73 8.68 4.01
CA ASN A 318 -0.35 8.76 3.03
C ASN A 318 -0.31 7.62 2.02
N CYS A 319 -1.47 7.13 1.60
CA CYS A 319 -1.56 6.05 0.61
C CYS A 319 -1.05 6.54 -0.75
N ILE A 320 -1.58 7.66 -1.24
CA ILE A 320 -1.26 8.18 -2.57
C ILE A 320 -0.89 9.66 -2.54
N TYR A 321 0.13 10.01 -3.31
CA TYR A 321 0.53 11.38 -3.62
C TYR A 321 0.60 11.59 -5.12
N ILE A 322 -0.10 12.62 -5.57
CA ILE A 322 -0.30 12.89 -6.98
C ILE A 322 0.30 14.26 -7.29
N GLU A 323 1.34 14.25 -8.11
CA GLU A 323 2.02 15.46 -8.60
C GLU A 323 1.96 15.49 -10.14
N PRO A 324 0.86 16.02 -10.69
CA PRO A 324 0.67 16.16 -12.12
C PRO A 324 1.50 17.33 -12.65
N ASN A 325 1.68 17.37 -13.97
CA ASN A 325 2.36 18.48 -14.66
C ASN A 325 1.43 19.15 -15.68
N TYR A 326 1.94 20.18 -16.35
CA TYR A 326 1.20 20.97 -17.34
C TYR A 326 0.60 20.13 -18.48
N TYR A 327 1.21 18.99 -18.82
CA TYR A 327 0.80 18.12 -19.92
C TYR A 327 -0.02 16.90 -19.48
N THR A 328 -0.29 16.74 -18.18
CA THR A 328 -1.22 15.72 -17.70
C THR A 328 -2.60 15.97 -18.32
N THR A 329 -3.19 14.96 -18.96
CA THR A 329 -4.48 15.05 -19.64
C THR A 329 -5.61 14.33 -18.91
N ALA A 330 -5.29 13.31 -18.12
CA ALA A 330 -6.30 12.56 -17.38
C ALA A 330 -5.68 11.83 -16.18
N PHE A 331 -6.31 11.97 -15.01
CA PHE A 331 -5.96 11.21 -13.82
C PHE A 331 -7.22 10.57 -13.25
N ILE A 332 -7.32 9.25 -13.32
CA ILE A 332 -8.52 8.49 -12.94
C ILE A 332 -8.21 7.67 -11.70
N VAL A 333 -8.96 7.87 -10.62
CA VAL A 333 -8.78 7.15 -9.35
C VAL A 333 -10.13 6.58 -8.91
N LYS A 334 -10.32 5.27 -9.09
CA LYS A 334 -11.62 4.63 -8.82
C LYS A 334 -11.48 3.28 -8.14
N ASN A 335 -12.49 2.92 -7.35
CA ASN A 335 -12.59 1.62 -6.68
C ASN A 335 -11.39 1.27 -5.80
N ASN A 336 -10.62 2.23 -5.29
CA ASN A 336 -9.48 1.92 -4.42
C ASN A 336 -9.91 1.92 -2.95
N VAL A 337 -9.30 1.04 -2.16
CA VAL A 337 -9.35 1.10 -0.69
C VAL A 337 -8.10 1.83 -0.21
N PHE A 338 -8.28 2.96 0.47
CA PHE A 338 -7.21 3.73 1.06
C PHE A 338 -7.30 3.68 2.58
N TYR A 339 -6.37 2.96 3.20
CA TYR A 339 -6.21 2.92 4.65
C TYR A 339 -4.91 3.60 5.06
N SER A 340 -5.03 4.69 5.80
CA SER A 340 -3.89 5.48 6.28
C SER A 340 -3.97 5.65 7.79
N THR A 341 -2.91 5.27 8.53
CA THR A 341 -2.74 5.71 9.93
C THR A 341 -2.02 7.06 10.03
N GLY A 342 -1.65 7.65 8.89
CA GLY A 342 -1.14 9.00 8.80
C GLY A 342 -2.25 10.07 8.84
N LEU A 343 -1.86 11.32 8.59
CA LEU A 343 -2.78 12.47 8.66
C LEU A 343 -3.79 12.51 7.49
N LYS A 344 -3.48 11.84 6.39
CA LYS A 344 -4.19 11.93 5.10
C LYS A 344 -3.98 10.64 4.31
N ALA A 345 -4.99 10.21 3.59
CA ALA A 345 -4.93 9.06 2.68
C ALA A 345 -4.51 9.48 1.27
N MET A 346 -5.06 10.59 0.78
CA MET A 346 -4.83 11.13 -0.55
C MET A 346 -4.26 12.55 -0.47
N ASP A 347 -3.19 12.82 -1.24
CA ASP A 347 -2.49 14.10 -1.28
C ASP A 347 -2.41 14.63 -2.72
N PHE A 348 -2.95 15.84 -2.93
CA PHE A 348 -2.88 16.58 -4.19
C PHE A 348 -2.03 17.85 -4.05
N THR A 349 -1.15 18.09 -5.03
CA THR A 349 -0.40 19.35 -5.13
C THR A 349 -1.28 20.52 -5.59
N GLN A 350 -0.90 21.75 -5.21
CA GLN A 350 -1.72 22.96 -5.43
C GLN A 350 -1.80 23.40 -6.89
N THR A 351 -0.78 23.12 -7.71
CA THR A 351 -0.68 23.56 -9.12
C THR A 351 -1.63 22.82 -10.07
N PHE A 352 -2.55 22.03 -9.53
CA PHE A 352 -3.33 21.06 -10.28
C PHE A 352 -4.67 21.61 -10.80
N ASN A 353 -4.96 21.36 -12.09
CA ASN A 353 -6.28 21.58 -12.68
C ASN A 353 -7.24 20.44 -12.29
N GLN A 354 -8.08 20.71 -11.29
CA GLN A 354 -9.06 19.76 -10.74
C GLN A 354 -10.05 19.17 -11.76
N ALA A 355 -10.23 19.80 -12.92
CA ALA A 355 -11.07 19.24 -14.00
C ALA A 355 -10.49 17.95 -14.59
N LEU A 356 -9.18 17.70 -14.44
CA LEU A 356 -8.49 16.56 -15.02
C LEU A 356 -8.50 15.31 -14.13
N VAL A 357 -8.86 15.44 -12.84
CA VAL A 357 -8.98 14.31 -11.92
C VAL A 357 -10.43 13.83 -11.94
N VAL A 358 -10.61 12.57 -12.31
CA VAL A 358 -11.87 11.86 -12.18
C VAL A 358 -11.70 10.86 -11.06
N SER A 359 -12.21 11.21 -9.87
CA SER A 359 -12.05 10.40 -8.67
C SER A 359 -13.40 10.15 -8.00
N ASP A 360 -13.75 8.86 -7.87
CA ASP A 360 -15.01 8.41 -7.27
C ASP A 360 -15.00 6.91 -6.96
N TYR A 361 -16.00 6.42 -6.21
CA TYR A 361 -16.14 5.02 -5.78
C TYR A 361 -14.92 4.49 -4.99
N ASN A 362 -14.22 5.35 -4.26
CA ASN A 362 -13.12 4.91 -3.38
C ASN A 362 -13.62 4.67 -1.95
N ALA A 363 -12.88 3.90 -1.17
CA ALA A 363 -13.11 3.75 0.26
C ALA A 363 -11.95 4.38 1.04
N PHE A 364 -12.26 5.18 2.06
CA PHE A 364 -11.28 5.93 2.83
C PHE A 364 -11.33 5.59 4.31
N SER A 365 -10.17 5.33 4.89
CA SER A 365 -9.95 5.25 6.32
C SER A 365 -8.75 6.10 6.71
N SER A 366 -8.92 7.03 7.65
CA SER A 366 -7.82 7.81 8.21
C SER A 366 -8.04 8.19 9.67
N ASN A 367 -6.94 8.39 10.41
CA ASN A 367 -6.99 8.72 11.84
C ASN A 367 -7.63 10.08 12.19
N ASN A 368 -7.74 10.99 11.21
CA ASN A 368 -8.09 12.41 11.44
C ASN A 368 -9.44 12.84 10.85
N ASP A 369 -10.31 11.91 10.43
CA ASP A 369 -11.61 12.19 9.80
C ASP A 369 -11.53 13.08 8.53
N THR A 370 -10.31 13.34 8.04
CA THR A 370 -9.96 14.25 6.94
C THR A 370 -9.01 13.55 5.95
N PRO A 371 -9.48 12.51 5.26
CA PRO A 371 -8.62 11.63 4.46
C PRO A 371 -8.01 12.32 3.23
N ILE A 372 -8.52 13.48 2.81
CA ILE A 372 -8.11 14.15 1.58
C ILE A 372 -7.40 15.46 1.94
N TYR A 373 -6.20 15.63 1.42
CA TYR A 373 -5.42 16.85 1.55
C TYR A 373 -5.17 17.47 0.18
N ARG A 374 -5.40 18.77 0.10
CA ARG A 374 -5.07 19.60 -1.06
C ARG A 374 -4.38 20.84 -0.55
N ASN A 375 -3.06 20.89 -0.69
CA ASN A 375 -2.20 21.88 -0.05
C ASN A 375 -2.78 23.32 -0.08
N PRO A 376 -2.99 23.97 1.08
CA PRO A 376 -2.65 23.54 2.46
C PRO A 376 -3.81 22.91 3.25
N ASP A 377 -4.95 22.65 2.62
CA ASP A 377 -6.21 22.35 3.31
C ASP A 377 -6.46 20.83 3.46
N PHE A 378 -7.03 20.44 4.59
CA PHE A 378 -7.55 19.11 4.86
C PHE A 378 -9.07 19.08 4.73
N TYR A 379 -9.61 18.01 4.13
CA TYR A 379 -11.04 17.85 3.88
C TYR A 379 -11.55 16.54 4.45
N SER A 380 -12.66 16.61 5.17
CA SER A 380 -13.53 15.44 5.36
C SER A 380 -14.13 15.05 4.02
N LEU A 381 -14.58 13.79 3.89
CA LEU A 381 -15.20 13.31 2.65
C LEU A 381 -16.41 14.18 2.26
N LEU A 382 -17.26 14.54 3.23
CA LEU A 382 -18.44 15.38 3.00
C LEU A 382 -18.07 16.79 2.51
N ASN A 383 -17.06 17.41 3.11
CA ASN A 383 -16.62 18.75 2.71
C ASN A 383 -15.98 18.72 1.32
N TRP A 384 -15.24 17.65 1.00
CA TRP A 384 -14.64 17.46 -0.32
C TRP A 384 -15.69 17.28 -1.42
N GLN A 385 -16.71 16.44 -1.16
CA GLN A 385 -17.85 16.24 -2.05
C GLN A 385 -18.57 17.56 -2.32
N SER A 386 -18.85 18.35 -1.27
CA SER A 386 -19.53 19.63 -1.37
C SER A 386 -18.71 20.67 -2.15
N ALA A 387 -17.39 20.68 -1.97
CA ALA A 387 -16.49 21.64 -2.59
C ALA A 387 -16.15 21.32 -4.06
N THR A 388 -16.17 20.04 -4.46
CA THR A 388 -15.61 19.62 -5.77
C THR A 388 -16.56 18.79 -6.63
N GLY A 389 -17.63 18.24 -6.06
CA GLY A 389 -18.50 17.26 -6.73
C GLY A 389 -17.83 15.92 -7.02
N LYS A 390 -16.66 15.64 -6.43
CA LYS A 390 -15.93 14.36 -6.54
C LYS A 390 -16.21 13.45 -5.35
N GLU A 391 -15.85 12.18 -5.48
CA GLU A 391 -16.05 11.16 -4.44
C GLU A 391 -17.52 10.97 -4.01
N VAL A 392 -18.50 11.28 -4.88
CA VAL A 392 -19.94 11.25 -4.56
C VAL A 392 -20.42 9.86 -4.12
N ASN A 393 -19.89 8.81 -4.73
CA ASN A 393 -20.23 7.41 -4.44
C ASN A 393 -19.22 6.74 -3.50
N SER A 394 -18.21 7.48 -3.04
CA SER A 394 -17.15 6.98 -2.18
C SER A 394 -17.62 6.81 -0.75
N LYS A 395 -16.94 5.93 -0.01
CA LYS A 395 -17.31 5.53 1.34
C LYS A 395 -16.21 5.89 2.33
N ILE A 396 -16.61 6.22 3.56
CA ILE A 396 -15.71 6.04 4.70
C ILE A 396 -15.73 4.55 5.04
N SER A 397 -14.58 3.98 5.38
CA SER A 397 -14.38 2.59 5.83
C SER A 397 -13.46 2.59 7.05
N ASP A 398 -13.53 1.54 7.87
CA ASP A 398 -12.52 1.25 8.90
C ASP A 398 -11.44 0.30 8.36
N MET A 399 -10.54 -0.21 9.23
CA MET A 399 -9.60 -1.29 8.91
C MET A 399 -10.38 -2.57 8.55
N VAL A 400 -10.37 -2.91 7.27
CA VAL A 400 -11.12 -4.04 6.71
C VAL A 400 -10.23 -5.19 6.23
N TYR A 401 -8.91 -5.04 6.37
CA TYR A 401 -7.94 -6.03 5.88
C TYR A 401 -7.84 -7.25 6.80
N ALA A 402 -7.63 -8.43 6.20
CA ALA A 402 -7.39 -9.68 6.92
C ALA A 402 -6.17 -9.62 7.84
N SER A 403 -5.06 -9.00 7.40
CA SER A 403 -3.87 -8.75 8.24
C SER A 403 -2.99 -7.60 7.70
N ASP A 404 -1.77 -7.44 8.22
CA ASP A 404 -0.77 -6.50 7.67
C ASP A 404 -0.12 -7.03 6.37
N THR A 405 -0.01 -8.35 6.23
CA THR A 405 0.64 -9.00 5.07
C THR A 405 -0.36 -9.49 4.03
N ASP A 406 -1.64 -9.46 4.38
CA ASP A 406 -2.75 -9.91 3.57
C ASP A 406 -3.82 -8.82 3.57
N LEU A 407 -3.95 -8.14 2.43
CA LEU A 407 -4.89 -7.03 2.26
C LEU A 407 -6.20 -7.44 1.57
N HIS A 408 -6.53 -8.73 1.53
CA HIS A 408 -7.91 -9.14 1.24
C HIS A 408 -8.87 -8.52 2.26
N THR A 409 -10.12 -8.30 1.87
CA THR A 409 -11.11 -7.61 2.71
C THR A 409 -12.30 -8.51 3.04
N PRO A 410 -12.06 -9.64 3.73
CA PRO A 410 -13.11 -10.62 3.96
C PRO A 410 -14.24 -10.01 4.79
N ASN A 411 -15.47 -10.21 4.31
CA ASN A 411 -16.68 -9.76 4.98
C ASN A 411 -16.80 -8.23 5.14
N ALA A 412 -16.09 -7.42 4.35
CA ALA A 412 -16.18 -5.97 4.44
C ALA A 412 -17.48 -5.43 3.80
N ILE A 413 -18.56 -5.37 4.59
CA ILE A 413 -19.91 -5.05 4.06
C ILE A 413 -19.98 -3.70 3.33
N ILE A 414 -19.18 -2.71 3.74
CA ILE A 414 -19.16 -1.37 3.14
C ILE A 414 -18.53 -1.34 1.74
N LEU A 415 -17.68 -2.33 1.44
CA LEU A 415 -16.98 -2.45 0.17
C LEU A 415 -17.75 -3.32 -0.82
N SER A 416 -18.50 -4.29 -0.29
CA SER A 416 -19.21 -5.26 -1.10
C SER A 416 -20.24 -4.60 -2.01
N GLY A 417 -20.19 -4.90 -3.31
CA GLY A 417 -21.10 -4.39 -4.35
C GLY A 417 -21.19 -2.86 -4.39
N SER A 418 -20.14 -2.16 -3.96
CA SER A 418 -20.15 -0.69 -3.80
C SER A 418 -19.26 0.04 -4.81
N GLY A 419 -18.58 -0.70 -5.69
CA GLY A 419 -17.74 -0.16 -6.75
C GLY A 419 -18.50 0.14 -8.04
N THR A 420 -17.75 0.51 -9.08
CA THR A 420 -18.27 0.72 -10.43
C THR A 420 -17.53 -0.15 -11.44
N SER A 421 -18.21 -0.69 -12.46
CA SER A 421 -17.56 -1.48 -13.50
C SER A 421 -16.58 -0.63 -14.32
N LEU A 422 -15.36 -1.14 -14.53
CA LEU A 422 -14.29 -0.47 -15.27
C LEU A 422 -13.80 -1.36 -16.40
N SER A 423 -13.77 -0.85 -17.64
CA SER A 423 -13.32 -1.63 -18.81
C SER A 423 -11.86 -2.10 -18.71
N ASP A 424 -11.05 -1.38 -17.93
CA ASP A 424 -9.66 -1.74 -17.66
C ASP A 424 -9.52 -2.74 -16.49
N VAL A 425 -10.59 -3.28 -15.90
CA VAL A 425 -10.50 -4.22 -14.77
C VAL A 425 -11.54 -5.34 -14.95
N GLY A 426 -11.14 -6.46 -15.55
CA GLY A 426 -12.03 -7.61 -15.80
C GLY A 426 -11.95 -8.71 -14.76
N THR A 427 -10.79 -8.85 -14.11
CA THR A 427 -10.57 -9.76 -12.98
C THR A 427 -9.99 -8.99 -11.80
N ASP A 428 -9.92 -9.61 -10.63
CA ASP A 428 -9.37 -9.05 -9.40
C ASP A 428 -7.89 -9.46 -9.19
N ILE A 429 -7.40 -9.46 -7.95
CA ILE A 429 -6.03 -9.85 -7.59
C ILE A 429 -5.79 -11.36 -7.65
N ASP A 430 -6.80 -12.16 -7.30
CA ASP A 430 -6.75 -13.64 -7.32
C ASP A 430 -7.21 -14.21 -8.67
N ASN A 431 -7.45 -13.33 -9.64
CA ASN A 431 -7.89 -13.64 -10.99
C ASN A 431 -9.34 -14.14 -11.08
N GLU A 432 -10.16 -13.78 -10.10
CA GLU A 432 -11.61 -13.95 -10.10
C GLU A 432 -12.29 -12.89 -10.98
N ILE A 433 -13.39 -13.24 -11.63
CA ILE A 433 -14.13 -12.31 -12.50
C ILE A 433 -14.87 -11.29 -11.64
N ARG A 434 -14.73 -10.00 -11.99
CA ARG A 434 -15.46 -8.92 -11.32
C ARG A 434 -16.97 -9.05 -11.52
N ASN A 435 -17.74 -8.80 -10.46
CA ASN A 435 -19.19 -8.74 -10.56
C ASN A 435 -19.66 -7.53 -11.41
N VAL A 436 -20.91 -7.57 -11.85
CA VAL A 436 -21.54 -6.45 -12.60
C VAL A 436 -21.49 -5.15 -11.81
N ILE A 437 -21.69 -5.26 -10.49
CA ILE A 437 -21.43 -4.20 -9.52
C ILE A 437 -20.28 -4.74 -8.66
N PRO A 438 -19.02 -4.38 -8.98
CA PRO A 438 -17.86 -4.96 -8.32
C PRO A 438 -17.71 -4.44 -6.89
N ASP A 439 -16.88 -5.12 -6.11
CA ASP A 439 -16.46 -4.61 -4.82
C ASP A 439 -15.47 -3.45 -5.00
N ILE A 440 -15.41 -2.55 -4.01
CA ILE A 440 -14.33 -1.56 -3.94
C ILE A 440 -13.08 -2.27 -3.45
N GLY A 441 -12.00 -2.22 -4.23
CA GLY A 441 -10.69 -2.77 -3.86
C GLY A 441 -10.11 -3.70 -4.90
N ALA A 442 -8.93 -4.24 -4.59
CA ALA A 442 -8.19 -5.18 -5.43
C ALA A 442 -8.75 -6.61 -5.40
N ASP A 443 -9.53 -6.94 -4.38
CA ASP A 443 -10.17 -8.22 -4.10
C ASP A 443 -11.65 -8.15 -4.53
N GLU A 444 -12.18 -9.23 -5.09
CA GLU A 444 -13.62 -9.45 -5.27
C GLU A 444 -14.01 -10.61 -4.36
N PHE A 445 -14.87 -10.37 -3.37
CA PHE A 445 -15.10 -11.35 -2.32
C PHE A 445 -16.58 -11.67 -2.13
N ASN A 446 -16.84 -12.89 -1.67
CA ASN A 446 -18.16 -13.27 -1.20
C ASN A 446 -18.21 -13.15 0.33
N MET A 447 -19.34 -12.65 0.83
CA MET A 447 -19.61 -12.62 2.27
C MET A 447 -19.78 -14.05 2.80
N ASP A 448 -18.94 -14.45 3.76
CA ASP A 448 -19.13 -15.63 4.58
C ASP A 448 -19.89 -15.25 5.86
N LEU A 449 -21.21 -15.45 5.83
CA LEU A 449 -22.09 -15.16 6.96
C LEU A 449 -21.79 -16.00 8.20
N SER A 450 -21.10 -17.14 8.07
CA SER A 450 -20.76 -18.00 9.22
C SER A 450 -19.61 -17.45 10.07
N SER A 451 -18.77 -16.60 9.48
CA SER A 451 -17.66 -15.90 10.15
C SER A 451 -17.89 -14.40 10.29
N PHE A 452 -19.09 -13.91 9.94
CA PHE A 452 -19.48 -12.52 10.02
C PHE A 452 -19.61 -12.04 11.47
N ARG A 453 -18.84 -11.01 11.82
CA ARG A 453 -18.76 -10.41 13.15
C ARG A 453 -19.28 -8.99 13.07
N ASP A 454 -20.34 -8.68 13.79
CA ASP A 454 -20.93 -7.33 13.81
C ASP A 454 -21.45 -7.07 15.22
N ILE A 455 -20.86 -6.07 15.88
CA ILE A 455 -21.34 -5.57 17.16
C ILE A 455 -21.84 -4.13 16.98
N GLU A 456 -23.13 -3.95 17.23
CA GLU A 456 -23.80 -2.67 17.06
C GLU A 456 -23.97 -1.97 18.40
N LEU A 457 -23.69 -0.66 18.42
CA LEU A 457 -24.14 0.21 19.50
C LEU A 457 -25.53 0.74 19.14
N VAL A 458 -26.57 0.11 19.70
CA VAL A 458 -27.97 0.38 19.36
C VAL A 458 -28.41 1.75 19.86
N SER A 459 -28.16 2.03 21.14
CA SER A 459 -28.61 3.26 21.79
C SER A 459 -27.77 3.61 23.02
N ILE A 460 -27.84 4.90 23.38
CA ILE A 460 -27.43 5.41 24.68
C ILE A 460 -28.71 5.51 25.50
N ASP A 461 -28.91 4.59 26.44
CA ASP A 461 -30.17 4.42 27.17
C ASP A 461 -30.26 5.36 28.38
N SER A 462 -29.12 5.70 28.96
CA SER A 462 -28.99 6.69 30.03
C SER A 462 -27.72 7.51 29.82
N PRO A 463 -27.74 8.84 30.01
CA PRO A 463 -28.87 9.67 30.50
C PRO A 463 -30.01 9.82 29.49
N SER A 464 -31.26 9.90 29.96
CA SER A 464 -32.46 10.10 29.13
C SER A 464 -33.45 11.09 29.76
N LEU A 465 -34.46 11.54 29.00
CA LEU A 465 -35.54 12.42 29.48
C LEU A 465 -36.26 11.91 30.74
N VAL A 466 -36.19 10.61 31.02
CA VAL A 466 -36.90 9.94 32.13
C VAL A 466 -35.96 9.57 33.27
N ASP A 467 -34.66 9.39 33.00
CA ASP A 467 -33.67 8.95 33.99
C ASP A 467 -32.40 9.81 33.91
N CYS A 468 -32.33 10.76 34.84
CA CYS A 468 -31.27 11.76 34.95
C CYS A 468 -30.59 11.73 36.32
N ALA A 469 -30.95 10.76 37.17
CA ALA A 469 -30.51 10.71 38.55
C ALA A 469 -29.10 10.14 38.68
N ASN A 470 -28.07 10.87 38.25
CA ASN A 470 -26.66 10.57 38.58
C ASN A 470 -26.22 9.10 38.34
N THR A 471 -26.78 8.45 37.32
CA THR A 471 -26.52 7.04 37.00
C THR A 471 -25.45 6.92 35.92
N ALA A 472 -24.70 5.82 35.96
CA ALA A 472 -23.69 5.48 34.96
C ALA A 472 -24.29 5.55 33.55
N ILE A 473 -23.50 6.00 32.57
CA ILE A 473 -23.93 5.97 31.17
C ILE A 473 -24.26 4.52 30.81
N LEU A 474 -25.46 4.26 30.32
CA LEU A 474 -25.93 2.92 29.98
C LEU A 474 -26.07 2.80 28.47
N LEU A 475 -25.47 1.74 27.91
CA LEU A 475 -25.39 1.54 26.46
C LEU A 475 -26.04 0.20 26.09
N SER A 476 -26.91 0.21 25.09
CA SER A 476 -27.46 -1.02 24.50
C SER A 476 -26.59 -1.51 23.35
N ILE A 477 -26.09 -2.73 23.48
CA ILE A 477 -25.18 -3.37 22.53
C ILE A 477 -25.85 -4.60 21.96
N LYS A 478 -25.80 -4.76 20.64
CA LYS A 478 -26.38 -5.90 19.94
C LYS A 478 -25.32 -6.68 19.19
N ASN A 479 -25.41 -8.01 19.22
CA ASN A 479 -24.64 -8.87 18.34
C ASN A 479 -25.46 -9.15 17.07
N ASN A 480 -25.07 -8.56 15.94
CA ASN A 480 -25.63 -8.84 14.62
C ASN A 480 -24.88 -9.95 13.88
N GLY A 481 -23.75 -10.41 14.43
CA GLY A 481 -22.98 -11.52 13.91
C GLY A 481 -23.64 -12.88 14.13
N SER A 482 -23.06 -13.91 13.51
CA SER A 482 -23.55 -15.30 13.59
C SER A 482 -22.95 -16.11 14.73
N THR A 483 -21.87 -15.61 15.36
CA THR A 483 -21.18 -16.25 16.49
C THR A 483 -21.41 -15.50 17.79
N VAL A 484 -21.35 -16.20 18.93
CA VAL A 484 -21.42 -15.57 20.26
C VAL A 484 -20.29 -14.58 20.46
N VAL A 485 -20.61 -13.37 20.92
CA VAL A 485 -19.63 -12.38 21.40
C VAL A 485 -19.43 -12.61 22.89
N ASN A 486 -18.19 -12.82 23.32
CA ASN A 486 -17.79 -13.01 24.72
C ASN A 486 -16.83 -11.92 25.21
N SER A 487 -16.25 -11.12 24.31
CA SER A 487 -15.53 -9.90 24.65
C SER A 487 -15.74 -8.80 23.62
N PHE A 488 -15.66 -7.54 24.03
CA PHE A 488 -15.70 -6.37 23.15
C PHE A 488 -15.19 -5.13 23.90
N ASP A 489 -14.86 -4.08 23.16
CA ASP A 489 -14.43 -2.80 23.69
C ASP A 489 -15.49 -1.73 23.46
N ILE A 490 -15.58 -0.75 24.37
CA ILE A 490 -16.28 0.51 24.13
C ILE A 490 -15.32 1.66 24.43
N GLN A 491 -15.12 2.54 23.45
CA GLN A 491 -14.37 3.78 23.60
C GLN A 491 -15.31 4.99 23.67
N ALA A 492 -15.10 5.86 24.66
CA ALA A 492 -15.67 7.20 24.72
C ALA A 492 -14.64 8.22 24.17
N LYS A 493 -14.99 8.89 23.07
CA LYS A 493 -14.17 9.93 22.42
C LYS A 493 -14.84 11.30 22.59
N PHE A 494 -14.05 12.27 23.03
CA PHE A 494 -14.46 13.66 23.21
C PHE A 494 -13.81 14.55 22.15
N SER A 495 -14.39 15.74 21.90
CA SER A 495 -13.83 16.70 20.95
C SER A 495 -12.42 17.18 21.33
N ILE A 496 -12.17 17.41 22.63
CA ILE A 496 -10.92 18.02 23.14
C ILE A 496 -10.32 17.32 24.36
N TYR A 497 -11.01 16.32 24.91
CA TYR A 497 -10.55 15.58 26.09
C TYR A 497 -9.99 14.20 25.69
N PRO A 498 -9.08 13.62 26.48
CA PRO A 498 -8.59 12.27 26.23
C PRO A 498 -9.72 11.24 26.15
N SER A 499 -9.56 10.23 25.29
CA SER A 499 -10.50 9.12 25.17
C SER A 499 -10.42 8.18 26.37
N VAL A 500 -11.55 7.57 26.75
CA VAL A 500 -11.63 6.52 27.78
C VAL A 500 -12.01 5.21 27.10
N LEU A 501 -11.31 4.11 27.41
CA LEU A 501 -11.56 2.78 26.85
C LEU A 501 -11.93 1.81 27.97
N ASN A 502 -13.03 1.07 27.78
CA ASN A 502 -13.44 -0.03 28.66
C ASN A 502 -13.56 -1.32 27.85
N SER A 503 -13.01 -2.40 28.37
CA SER A 503 -13.16 -3.76 27.81
C SER A 503 -14.17 -4.56 28.62
N TYR A 504 -15.03 -5.32 27.94
CA TYR A 504 -16.11 -6.10 28.52
C TYR A 504 -15.95 -7.58 28.21
N THR A 505 -16.42 -8.43 29.13
CA THR A 505 -16.49 -9.90 28.96
C THR A 505 -17.94 -10.41 28.97
N THR A 506 -18.90 -9.52 28.69
CA THR A 506 -20.32 -9.86 28.70
C THR A 506 -20.65 -10.72 27.49
N ILE A 507 -21.37 -11.83 27.72
CA ILE A 507 -21.79 -12.74 26.66
C ILE A 507 -23.04 -12.17 25.96
N ILE A 508 -22.97 -12.04 24.63
CA ILE A 508 -24.07 -11.60 23.76
C ILE A 508 -24.28 -12.67 22.68
N ASN A 509 -25.39 -13.41 22.77
CA ASN A 509 -25.74 -14.40 21.75
C ASN A 509 -26.14 -13.71 20.43
N PRO A 510 -26.05 -14.41 19.28
CA PRO A 510 -26.51 -13.88 18.00
C PRO A 510 -27.94 -13.32 18.09
N GLY A 511 -28.13 -12.08 17.61
CA GLY A 511 -29.40 -11.35 17.65
C GLY A 511 -29.79 -10.75 19.00
N GLN A 512 -29.06 -11.03 20.07
CA GLN A 512 -29.36 -10.52 21.42
C GLN A 512 -28.90 -9.07 21.57
N VAL A 513 -29.68 -8.30 22.36
CA VAL A 513 -29.30 -6.97 22.87
C VAL A 513 -29.02 -7.09 24.37
N VAL A 514 -27.94 -6.47 24.84
CA VAL A 514 -27.60 -6.36 26.28
C VAL A 514 -27.33 -4.90 26.64
N GLN A 515 -27.63 -4.53 27.88
CA GLN A 515 -27.26 -3.23 28.42
C GLN A 515 -25.97 -3.34 29.22
N VAL A 516 -25.02 -2.44 28.97
CA VAL A 516 -23.76 -2.37 29.72
C VAL A 516 -23.51 -0.96 30.25
N PRO A 517 -23.14 -0.81 31.53
CA PRO A 517 -22.77 0.49 32.09
C PRO A 517 -21.36 0.86 31.63
N PHE A 518 -21.18 2.07 31.13
CA PHE A 518 -19.87 2.64 30.83
C PHE A 518 -19.23 3.18 32.11
N ALA A 519 -18.28 2.41 32.65
CA ALA A 519 -17.57 2.75 33.88
C ALA A 519 -16.49 3.83 33.66
N ASN A 520 -15.98 4.41 34.75
CA ASN A 520 -14.79 5.27 34.78
C ASN A 520 -14.83 6.54 33.91
N LEU A 521 -16.02 6.97 33.48
CA LEU A 521 -16.18 8.24 32.79
C LEU A 521 -16.37 9.38 33.79
N THR A 522 -15.33 10.16 34.03
CA THR A 522 -15.40 11.34 34.88
C THR A 522 -15.78 12.55 34.06
N LEU A 523 -17.01 13.04 34.24
CA LEU A 523 -17.48 14.28 33.63
C LEU A 523 -17.36 15.43 34.63
N ILE A 524 -16.79 16.55 34.18
CA ILE A 524 -16.64 17.76 34.98
C ILE A 524 -18.04 18.35 35.18
N PRO A 525 -18.51 18.52 36.43
CA PRO A 525 -19.80 19.13 36.69
C PRO A 525 -19.90 20.52 36.09
N ASN A 526 -21.08 20.84 35.57
CA ASN A 526 -21.44 22.10 34.94
C ASN A 526 -20.59 22.48 33.72
N ASN A 527 -19.91 21.51 33.11
CA ASN A 527 -19.21 21.68 31.85
C ASN A 527 -20.10 21.23 30.68
N LEU A 528 -20.03 21.96 29.56
CA LEU A 528 -20.67 21.56 28.31
C LEU A 528 -19.74 20.67 27.49
N TYR A 529 -20.27 19.53 27.06
CA TYR A 529 -19.63 18.66 26.09
C TYR A 529 -20.39 18.72 24.77
N GLU A 530 -19.81 19.37 23.75
CA GLU A 530 -20.44 19.49 22.42
C GLU A 530 -20.76 18.13 21.81
N LYS A 531 -19.85 17.16 21.96
CA LYS A 531 -20.02 15.78 21.51
C LYS A 531 -19.25 14.79 22.39
N ILE A 532 -19.93 13.74 22.82
CA ILE A 532 -19.33 12.54 23.41
C ILE A 532 -19.73 11.37 22.52
N SER A 533 -18.77 10.77 21.81
CA SER A 533 -19.02 9.61 20.95
C SER A 533 -18.67 8.33 21.68
N PHE A 534 -19.57 7.36 21.69
CA PHE A 534 -19.33 6.00 22.14
C PHE A 534 -19.18 5.12 20.92
N ILE A 535 -18.11 4.32 20.89
CA ILE A 535 -17.73 3.49 19.76
C ILE A 535 -17.53 2.08 20.30
N VAL A 536 -18.34 1.13 19.85
CA VAL A 536 -18.13 -0.30 20.16
C VAL A 536 -17.18 -0.93 19.13
N SER A 537 -16.30 -1.83 19.57
CA SER A 537 -15.33 -2.46 18.66
C SER A 537 -14.82 -3.80 19.19
N ASN A 538 -13.97 -4.45 18.39
CA ASN A 538 -13.19 -5.63 18.76
C ASN A 538 -14.00 -6.82 19.30
N PRO A 539 -15.13 -7.23 18.67
CA PRO A 539 -15.86 -8.42 19.10
C PRO A 539 -14.93 -9.65 19.09
N ASN A 540 -14.77 -10.29 20.24
CA ASN A 540 -13.85 -11.41 20.48
C ASN A 540 -12.38 -11.10 20.12
N ASN A 541 -11.94 -9.84 20.29
CA ASN A 541 -10.61 -9.34 19.89
C ASN A 541 -10.34 -9.40 18.38
N LEU A 542 -11.39 -9.42 17.57
CA LEU A 542 -11.32 -9.43 16.12
C LEU A 542 -11.95 -8.16 15.55
N LEU A 543 -11.57 -7.80 14.32
CA LEU A 543 -12.18 -6.67 13.63
C LEU A 543 -13.67 -6.91 13.40
N ASP A 544 -14.44 -5.85 13.62
CA ASP A 544 -15.85 -5.75 13.28
C ASP A 544 -16.01 -5.60 11.76
N ASN A 545 -16.88 -6.40 11.16
CA ASN A 545 -17.14 -6.40 9.73
C ASN A 545 -18.05 -5.25 9.28
N ASN A 546 -18.76 -4.60 10.19
CA ASN A 546 -19.71 -3.52 9.92
C ASN A 546 -19.58 -2.35 10.89
N PHE A 547 -18.46 -1.63 10.83
CA PHE A 547 -18.20 -0.44 11.66
C PHE A 547 -19.27 0.68 11.57
N SER A 548 -20.14 0.65 10.54
CA SER A 548 -21.10 1.74 10.27
C SER A 548 -22.18 1.90 11.35
N ASN A 549 -22.40 0.86 12.15
CA ASN A 549 -23.38 0.84 13.24
C ASN A 549 -22.73 0.92 14.65
N ASN A 550 -21.41 1.12 14.71
CA ASN A 550 -20.65 1.02 15.96
C ASN A 550 -20.71 2.29 16.81
N THR A 551 -21.13 3.41 16.25
CA THR A 551 -21.03 4.72 16.90
C THR A 551 -22.39 5.36 17.20
N LYS A 552 -22.55 5.83 18.44
CA LYS A 552 -23.61 6.77 18.86
C LYS A 552 -22.98 7.91 19.64
N PHE A 553 -23.67 9.04 19.73
CA PHE A 553 -23.14 10.19 20.44
C PHE A 553 -24.20 10.92 21.24
N LEU A 554 -23.77 11.55 22.32
CA LEU A 554 -24.50 12.63 22.99
C LEU A 554 -24.01 13.96 22.42
N SER A 555 -24.93 14.87 22.11
CA SER A 555 -24.60 16.23 21.67
C SER A 555 -25.04 17.25 22.70
N ASN A 556 -24.24 18.30 22.86
CA ASN A 556 -24.48 19.42 23.79
C ASN A 556 -24.85 18.92 25.20
N TYR A 557 -24.10 17.93 25.69
CA TYR A 557 -24.35 17.29 26.96
C TYR A 557 -23.74 18.12 28.11
N ALA A 558 -24.58 18.60 29.01
CA ALA A 558 -24.16 19.24 30.25
C ALA A 558 -24.33 18.28 31.43
N ALA A 559 -23.22 17.86 32.02
CA ALA A 559 -23.21 17.08 33.25
C ALA A 559 -23.57 18.01 34.42
N LEU A 560 -24.82 18.05 34.86
CA LEU A 560 -25.23 18.94 35.96
C LEU A 560 -24.66 18.46 37.29
N GLY A 561 -24.12 19.40 38.07
CA GLY A 561 -23.75 19.13 39.46
C GLY A 561 -23.81 20.40 40.30
N ASP A 562 -23.20 20.39 41.48
CA ASP A 562 -23.34 21.53 42.39
C ASP A 562 -22.74 22.84 41.82
N PHE A 563 -23.46 23.95 41.95
CA PHE A 563 -23.05 25.28 41.48
C PHE A 563 -23.36 26.35 42.53
N PRO A 564 -22.59 27.45 42.66
CA PRO A 564 -22.91 28.47 43.66
C PRO A 564 -24.09 29.36 43.24
N ILE A 565 -24.90 29.79 44.23
CA ILE A 565 -25.83 30.93 44.06
C ILE A 565 -25.12 32.15 44.66
N VAL A 566 -24.80 33.13 43.81
CA VAL A 566 -24.12 34.37 44.23
C VAL A 566 -25.16 35.38 44.69
N VAL A 567 -25.00 35.87 45.92
CA VAL A 567 -25.86 36.91 46.51
C VAL A 567 -25.22 38.27 46.31
N GLU A 568 -25.91 39.17 45.61
CA GLU A 568 -25.54 40.57 45.50
C GLU A 568 -26.32 41.38 46.55
N LYS A 569 -25.61 42.19 47.33
CA LYS A 569 -26.19 43.21 48.22
C LYS A 569 -25.90 44.60 47.66
N ASP A 570 -26.77 45.57 47.95
CA ASP A 570 -26.53 46.96 47.61
C ASP A 570 -25.54 47.64 48.57
N ASN A 571 -25.23 48.91 48.32
CA ASN A 571 -24.31 49.71 49.14
C ASN A 571 -24.82 49.95 50.58
N CYS A 572 -26.09 49.64 50.85
CA CYS A 572 -26.74 49.74 52.16
C CYS A 572 -26.85 48.38 52.86
N GLY A 573 -26.38 47.30 52.24
CA GLY A 573 -26.41 45.93 52.78
C GLY A 573 -27.73 45.19 52.58
N ALA A 574 -28.69 45.77 51.85
CA ALA A 574 -29.94 45.11 51.49
C ALA A 574 -29.72 44.13 50.32
N TYR A 575 -30.51 43.04 50.28
CA TYR A 575 -30.47 42.09 49.17
C TYR A 575 -30.87 42.79 47.87
N LYS A 576 -30.12 42.54 46.79
CA LYS A 576 -30.30 43.14 45.47
C LYS A 576 -30.63 42.10 44.41
N SER A 577 -29.82 41.05 44.30
CA SER A 577 -30.01 40.01 43.29
C SER A 577 -29.42 38.66 43.67
N LEU A 578 -29.91 37.60 43.03
CA LEU A 578 -29.30 36.27 43.01
C LEU A 578 -28.85 35.96 41.59
N THR A 579 -27.63 35.44 41.44
CA THR A 579 -27.07 35.07 40.13
C THR A 579 -26.51 33.65 40.16
N ILE A 580 -26.71 32.91 39.08
CA ILE A 580 -26.03 31.64 38.78
C ILE A 580 -25.20 31.78 37.51
N ALA A 581 -24.06 31.08 37.43
CA ALA A 581 -23.10 31.18 36.32
C ALA A 581 -23.34 30.18 35.19
N LEU A 582 -24.55 29.61 35.08
CA LEU A 582 -24.92 28.65 34.04
C LEU A 582 -25.77 29.36 32.97
N THR A 583 -25.35 29.28 31.70
CA THR A 583 -25.95 30.06 30.60
C THR A 583 -26.60 29.21 29.51
N GLU A 584 -26.27 27.92 29.43
CA GLU A 584 -26.71 27.04 28.32
C GLU A 584 -27.78 26.02 28.72
N ASN A 585 -28.38 26.20 29.89
CA ASN A 585 -29.43 25.34 30.42
C ASN A 585 -30.71 26.15 30.61
N SER A 586 -31.87 25.47 30.63
CA SER A 586 -33.12 26.11 31.05
C SER A 586 -33.11 26.33 32.57
N ILE A 587 -33.60 27.49 33.02
CA ILE A 587 -33.53 27.93 34.42
C ILE A 587 -34.94 28.26 34.91
N LEU A 588 -35.28 27.82 36.12
CA LEU A 588 -36.51 28.17 36.81
C LEU A 588 -36.25 28.44 38.29
N TRP A 589 -36.40 29.70 38.71
CA TRP A 589 -36.34 30.11 40.11
C TRP A 589 -37.68 29.86 40.82
N SER A 590 -37.67 29.72 42.15
CA SER A 590 -38.88 29.63 42.98
C SER A 590 -39.81 30.85 42.86
N THR A 591 -39.28 31.98 42.36
CA THR A 591 -40.04 33.20 42.04
C THR A 591 -40.74 33.15 40.67
N GLY A 592 -40.53 32.10 39.87
CA GLY A 592 -40.97 32.01 38.48
C GLY A 592 -40.01 32.66 37.46
N GLY A 593 -38.90 33.26 37.92
CA GLY A 593 -37.90 33.83 37.03
C GLY A 593 -37.16 32.76 36.21
N THR A 594 -36.81 33.08 34.96
CA THR A 594 -36.12 32.16 34.04
C THR A 594 -34.74 32.65 33.58
N SER A 595 -34.31 33.81 34.06
CA SER A 595 -32.98 34.38 33.77
C SER A 595 -31.92 33.81 34.73
N ASN A 596 -30.65 33.86 34.31
CA ASN A 596 -29.51 33.54 35.18
C ASN A 596 -29.33 34.51 36.36
N LYS A 597 -30.03 35.64 36.33
CA LYS A 597 -30.10 36.64 37.40
C LYS A 597 -31.54 37.04 37.70
N ILE A 598 -31.92 37.01 38.97
CA ILE A 598 -33.19 37.55 39.47
C ILE A 598 -32.96 38.66 40.50
N ASN A 599 -33.82 39.68 40.49
CA ASN A 599 -33.82 40.70 41.53
C ASN A 599 -34.65 40.23 42.73
N ILE A 600 -34.16 40.49 43.94
CA ILE A 600 -34.81 40.09 45.19
C ILE A 600 -34.75 41.26 46.18
N SER A 601 -35.71 41.33 47.10
CA SER A 601 -35.77 42.41 48.11
C SER A 601 -36.19 41.94 49.50
N GLN A 602 -36.50 40.64 49.66
CA GLN A 602 -36.99 40.06 50.92
C GLN A 602 -36.12 38.87 51.34
N PRO A 603 -35.87 38.68 52.64
CA PRO A 603 -35.28 37.44 53.15
C PRO A 603 -36.22 36.26 52.89
N GLY A 604 -35.69 35.04 52.95
CA GLY A 604 -36.44 33.82 52.66
C GLY A 604 -35.62 32.73 51.97
N VAL A 605 -36.29 31.63 51.63
CA VAL A 605 -35.68 30.51 50.90
C VAL A 605 -35.92 30.69 49.41
N TYR A 606 -34.84 30.74 48.64
CA TYR A 606 -34.88 30.76 47.18
C TYR A 606 -34.31 29.45 46.66
N SER A 607 -34.99 28.85 45.68
CA SER A 607 -34.47 27.69 44.95
C SER A 607 -34.38 27.99 43.47
N VAL A 608 -33.43 27.37 42.79
CA VAL A 608 -33.27 27.42 41.34
C VAL A 608 -33.11 26.01 40.81
N THR A 609 -33.94 25.66 39.83
CA THR A 609 -33.86 24.41 39.08
C THR A 609 -33.25 24.71 37.73
N VAL A 610 -32.18 24.00 37.39
CA VAL A 610 -31.50 24.09 36.11
C VAL A 610 -31.72 22.78 35.36
N THR A 611 -32.22 22.83 34.13
CA THR A 611 -32.50 21.64 33.30
C THR A 611 -31.73 21.68 31.99
N ASN A 612 -30.97 20.61 31.69
CA ASN A 612 -30.17 20.48 30.47
C ASN A 612 -31.00 20.03 29.25
N ALA A 613 -30.37 19.93 28.07
CA ALA A 613 -31.02 19.54 26.82
C ALA A 613 -31.60 18.11 26.80
N LEU A 614 -31.14 17.23 27.69
CA LEU A 614 -31.68 15.87 27.85
C LEU A 614 -32.78 15.78 28.90
N GLY A 615 -33.22 16.91 29.48
CA GLY A 615 -34.25 16.95 30.51
C GLY A 615 -33.76 16.71 31.94
N CYS A 616 -32.45 16.59 32.15
CA CYS A 616 -31.89 16.38 33.48
C CYS A 616 -31.91 17.67 34.28
N SER A 617 -32.42 17.61 35.52
CA SER A 617 -32.57 18.78 36.37
C SER A 617 -31.74 18.70 37.65
N TYR A 618 -31.10 19.81 38.06
CA TYR A 618 -30.48 19.98 39.37
C TYR A 618 -31.09 21.18 40.08
N THR A 619 -31.56 20.99 41.32
CA THR A 619 -32.13 22.07 42.14
C THR A 619 -31.20 22.43 43.28
N LYS A 620 -30.90 23.72 43.42
CA LYS A 620 -30.16 24.26 44.56
C LYS A 620 -30.99 25.29 45.31
N SER A 621 -30.88 25.29 46.63
CA SER A 621 -31.55 26.26 47.50
C SER A 621 -30.54 27.08 48.29
N ILE A 622 -30.91 28.33 48.57
CA ILE A 622 -30.19 29.24 49.48
C ILE A 622 -31.19 29.90 50.43
N THR A 623 -30.81 30.03 51.70
CA THR A 623 -31.58 30.75 52.72
C THR A 623 -30.94 32.10 52.99
N LEU A 624 -31.73 33.17 52.83
CA LEU A 624 -31.33 34.54 53.12
C LEU A 624 -31.98 34.98 54.44
N ASN A 625 -31.14 35.38 55.40
CA ASN A 625 -31.57 35.82 56.74
C ASN A 625 -31.73 37.33 56.85
#